data_AF-A0A5E3ZZ61-F1
#
_entry.id   AF-A0A5E3ZZ61-F1
#
_cell.length_a   1.000
_cell.length_b   1.000
_cell.length_c   1.000
_cell.angle_alpha   90.00
_cell.angle_beta   90.00
_cell.angle_gamma   90.00
#
_symmetry.space_group_name_H-M   'P 1'
#
loop_
_entity.id
_entity.type
_entity.pdbx_description
1 polymer ?
#
loop_
_entity_poly.entity_id
_entity_poly.type
_entity_poly.pdbx_seq_one_letter_code
_entity_poly.pdbx_strand_id
1 'polypeptide(L)'
;MTSENNVWSQLIDGNRRFAEGKSRFSGYSVDLRESLVAEQHPHTVIVSCSDSRVPPEIVFDAQLGELFSVRTAGPTLDDMVLASIEFGVVNLGIRHVVVMSHTNCGAVAAAMDALDSGEIVAEKDISSALEGLDADATIGAGGMIVTGSSVITAETFGDGEASPPGLLAKTEFTRVVAETTESESYLPEIVARVAPIVAEARRDGLKDPSDYSRRNAQFVVHKLREMPALTGLWQAGVLAIRAALYHLDSGLVEELEV
;
A
#
# COMPACT_ATOMS: atom_id res chain seq x y z
N MET A 1 -9.36 29.11 -4.31
CA MET A 1 -8.77 28.22 -3.28
C MET A 1 -9.91 27.66 -2.45
N THR A 2 -10.36 26.45 -2.77
CA THR A 2 -11.22 25.65 -1.88
C THR A 2 -10.37 25.24 -0.68
N SER A 3 -10.81 25.55 0.53
CA SER A 3 -10.12 25.15 1.77
C SER A 3 -10.08 23.63 1.92
N GLU A 4 -9.11 23.08 2.65
CA GLU A 4 -8.90 21.63 2.76
C GLU A 4 -10.13 20.82 3.19
N ASN A 5 -10.92 21.34 4.14
CA ASN A 5 -12.17 20.70 4.60
C ASN A 5 -13.23 20.59 3.51
N ASN A 6 -13.15 21.41 2.46
CA ASN A 6 -14.13 21.44 1.39
C ASN A 6 -13.92 20.26 0.42
N VAL A 7 -12.68 19.96 0.03
CA VAL A 7 -12.40 18.90 -0.96
C VAL A 7 -12.71 17.50 -0.39
N TRP A 8 -12.30 17.22 0.85
CA TRP A 8 -12.65 15.94 1.48
C TRP A 8 -14.15 15.76 1.65
N SER A 9 -14.85 16.81 2.09
CA SER A 9 -16.32 16.77 2.20
C SER A 9 -16.98 16.51 0.83
N GLN A 10 -16.48 17.11 -0.25
CA GLN A 10 -16.97 16.85 -1.60
C GLN A 10 -16.81 15.38 -2.02
N LEU A 11 -15.66 14.77 -1.72
CA LEU A 11 -15.43 13.35 -1.98
C LEU A 11 -16.42 12.48 -1.20
N ILE A 12 -16.58 12.71 0.10
CA ILE A 12 -17.51 11.94 0.94
C ILE A 12 -18.96 12.15 0.52
N ASP A 13 -19.36 13.36 0.12
CA ASP A 13 -20.70 13.62 -0.42
C ASP A 13 -20.92 12.88 -1.74
N GLY A 14 -19.89 12.79 -2.58
CA GLY A 14 -19.91 11.97 -3.80
C GLY A 14 -20.03 10.48 -3.51
N ASN A 15 -19.26 9.98 -2.55
CA ASN A 15 -19.37 8.60 -2.12
C ASN A 15 -20.75 8.27 -1.54
N ARG A 16 -21.35 9.18 -0.75
CA ARG A 16 -22.70 9.00 -0.25
C ARG A 16 -23.72 8.89 -1.40
N ARG A 17 -23.59 9.71 -2.45
CA ARG A 17 -24.45 9.59 -3.65
C ARG A 17 -24.27 8.24 -4.33
N PHE A 18 -23.03 7.78 -4.48
CA PHE A 18 -22.74 6.47 -5.06
C PHE A 18 -23.37 5.33 -4.25
N ALA A 19 -23.14 5.30 -2.93
CA ALA A 19 -23.69 4.29 -2.02
C ALA A 19 -25.23 4.25 -2.04
N GLU A 20 -25.87 5.42 -2.20
CA GLU A 20 -27.33 5.53 -2.28
C GLU A 20 -27.91 5.28 -3.69
N GLY A 21 -27.08 5.02 -4.71
CA GLY A 21 -27.52 4.83 -6.09
C GLY A 21 -28.00 6.12 -6.78
N LYS A 22 -27.47 7.27 -6.36
CA LYS A 22 -27.83 8.63 -6.81
C LYS A 22 -26.68 9.38 -7.50
N SER A 23 -25.74 8.64 -8.10
CA SER A 23 -24.59 9.20 -8.83
C SER A 23 -24.99 10.20 -9.93
N ARG A 24 -24.10 11.15 -10.21
CA ARG A 24 -24.24 12.15 -11.28
C ARG A 24 -24.08 11.48 -12.64
N PHE A 25 -25.08 11.62 -13.52
CA PHE A 25 -25.02 11.06 -14.88
C PHE A 25 -24.18 11.90 -15.88
N SER A 26 -23.66 13.07 -15.48
CA SER A 26 -22.99 14.01 -16.41
C SER A 26 -21.47 13.84 -16.53
N GLY A 27 -20.85 12.96 -15.73
CA GLY A 27 -19.39 12.93 -15.53
C GLY A 27 -18.53 12.51 -16.73
N TYR A 28 -19.15 12.10 -17.84
CA TYR A 28 -18.47 11.56 -19.03
C TYR A 28 -19.03 12.13 -20.35
N SER A 29 -19.59 13.33 -20.33
CA SER A 29 -20.11 13.97 -21.55
C SER A 29 -19.00 14.25 -22.58
N VAL A 30 -19.38 14.28 -23.86
CA VAL A 30 -18.46 14.63 -24.97
C VAL A 30 -17.88 16.03 -24.76
N ASP A 31 -18.72 17.00 -24.40
CA ASP A 31 -18.31 18.38 -24.17
C ASP A 31 -17.27 18.49 -23.03
N LEU A 32 -17.50 17.78 -21.92
CA LEU A 32 -16.53 17.73 -20.81
C LEU A 32 -15.21 17.12 -21.29
N ARG A 33 -15.25 15.96 -21.95
CA ARG A 33 -14.05 15.30 -22.48
C ARG A 33 -13.26 16.23 -23.42
N GLU A 34 -13.94 16.94 -24.32
CA GLU A 34 -13.32 17.86 -25.26
C GLU A 34 -12.73 19.09 -24.57
N SER A 35 -13.36 19.57 -23.49
CA SER A 35 -12.82 20.69 -22.69
C SER A 35 -11.50 20.37 -21.98
N LEU A 36 -11.19 19.10 -21.76
CA LEU A 36 -10.01 18.63 -21.02
C LEU A 36 -8.82 18.27 -21.92
N VAL A 37 -8.92 18.51 -23.24
CA VAL A 37 -7.84 18.16 -24.19
C VAL A 37 -6.57 18.98 -23.95
N ALA A 38 -6.71 20.25 -23.60
CA ALA A 38 -5.57 21.15 -23.44
C ALA A 38 -4.87 20.99 -22.09
N GLU A 39 -5.64 20.74 -21.02
CA GLU A 39 -5.14 20.77 -19.66
C GLU A 39 -6.02 19.96 -18.70
N GLN A 40 -5.43 19.53 -17.58
CA GLN A 40 -6.13 18.89 -16.47
C GLN A 40 -5.88 19.65 -15.17
N HIS A 41 -6.90 19.70 -14.30
CA HIS A 41 -6.80 20.31 -12.97
C HIS A 41 -7.46 19.44 -11.89
N PRO A 42 -6.96 18.19 -11.71
CA PRO A 42 -7.47 17.33 -10.65
C PRO A 42 -7.27 17.99 -9.28
N HIS A 43 -8.20 17.76 -8.36
CA HIS A 43 -8.12 18.32 -7.01
C HIS A 43 -7.54 17.33 -6.01
N THR A 44 -7.46 16.04 -6.34
CA THR A 44 -7.01 14.99 -5.43
C THR A 44 -6.27 13.86 -6.16
N VAL A 45 -5.15 13.43 -5.58
CA VAL A 45 -4.50 12.16 -5.91
C VAL A 45 -5.19 11.06 -5.11
N ILE A 46 -5.72 10.04 -5.79
CA ILE A 46 -6.22 8.84 -5.12
C ILE A 46 -5.23 7.70 -5.36
N VAL A 47 -4.62 7.19 -4.28
CA VAL A 47 -3.80 5.98 -4.30
C VAL A 47 -4.69 4.84 -3.84
N SER A 48 -5.08 3.93 -4.74
CA SER A 48 -6.06 2.88 -4.40
C SER A 48 -5.73 1.53 -4.99
N CYS A 49 -6.50 0.51 -4.58
CA CYS A 49 -6.33 -0.83 -5.12
C CYS A 49 -6.70 -0.91 -6.62
N SER A 50 -6.00 -1.75 -7.38
CA SER A 50 -6.35 -2.13 -8.76
C SER A 50 -7.60 -3.02 -8.85
N ASP A 51 -8.20 -3.40 -7.72
CA ASP A 51 -9.44 -4.18 -7.66
C ASP A 51 -10.54 -3.57 -8.56
N SER A 52 -11.10 -4.39 -9.45
CA SER A 52 -12.08 -3.95 -10.46
C SER A 52 -13.39 -3.43 -9.85
N ARG A 53 -13.65 -3.73 -8.58
CA ARG A 53 -14.83 -3.28 -7.83
C ARG A 53 -14.63 -1.91 -7.17
N VAL A 54 -13.39 -1.37 -7.22
CA VAL A 54 -12.99 -0.14 -6.51
C VAL A 54 -12.41 0.92 -7.48
N PRO A 55 -13.10 1.28 -8.58
CA PRO A 55 -12.69 2.43 -9.39
C PRO A 55 -13.00 3.74 -8.64
N PRO A 56 -11.99 4.54 -8.25
CA PRO A 56 -12.18 5.68 -7.36
C PRO A 56 -13.08 6.77 -7.95
N GLU A 57 -13.07 6.97 -9.27
CA GLU A 57 -13.95 7.92 -9.95
C GLU A 57 -15.42 7.55 -9.77
N ILE A 58 -15.76 6.26 -9.74
CA ILE A 58 -17.14 5.82 -9.52
C ILE A 58 -17.47 5.86 -8.02
N VAL A 59 -16.57 5.35 -7.17
CA VAL A 59 -16.76 5.28 -5.72
C VAL A 59 -16.98 6.67 -5.11
N PHE A 60 -16.30 7.70 -5.61
CA PHE A 60 -16.48 9.09 -5.17
C PHE A 60 -17.41 9.91 -6.07
N ASP A 61 -18.09 9.28 -7.04
CA ASP A 61 -18.96 9.97 -7.99
C ASP A 61 -18.28 11.19 -8.66
N ALA A 62 -17.00 11.04 -9.00
CA ALA A 62 -16.16 12.06 -9.61
C ALA A 62 -16.25 12.04 -11.15
N GLN A 63 -15.98 13.19 -11.76
CA GLN A 63 -16.03 13.40 -13.20
C GLN A 63 -14.63 13.31 -13.83
N LEU A 64 -14.57 13.26 -15.16
CA LEU A 64 -13.31 13.41 -15.88
C LEU A 64 -12.55 14.66 -15.42
N GLY A 65 -11.26 14.50 -15.12
CA GLY A 65 -10.38 15.58 -14.71
C GLY A 65 -10.47 15.99 -13.24
N GLU A 66 -11.37 15.41 -12.42
CA GLU A 66 -11.49 15.73 -10.99
C GLU A 66 -10.45 14.97 -10.13
N LEU A 67 -10.11 13.72 -10.49
CA LEU A 67 -9.17 12.87 -9.75
C LEU A 67 -7.92 12.55 -10.57
N PHE A 68 -6.78 12.44 -9.88
CA PHE A 68 -5.55 11.85 -10.39
C PHE A 68 -5.37 10.46 -9.74
N SER A 69 -5.72 9.41 -10.46
CA SER A 69 -5.79 8.05 -9.90
C SER A 69 -4.48 7.28 -10.12
N VAL A 70 -3.88 6.77 -9.03
CA VAL A 70 -2.72 5.87 -9.02
C VAL A 70 -3.13 4.55 -8.40
N ARG A 71 -2.99 3.43 -9.12
CA ARG A 71 -3.57 2.14 -8.70
C ARG A 71 -2.58 0.98 -8.79
N THR A 72 -2.45 0.25 -7.70
CA THR A 72 -1.67 -0.99 -7.57
C THR A 72 -2.47 -2.03 -6.77
N ALA A 73 -2.10 -3.31 -6.82
CA ALA A 73 -2.76 -4.31 -5.98
C ALA A 73 -2.40 -4.08 -4.50
N GLY A 74 -3.41 -3.90 -3.64
CA GLY A 74 -3.19 -3.68 -2.20
C GLY A 74 -2.46 -2.38 -1.89
N PRO A 75 -3.02 -1.21 -2.27
CA PRO A 75 -2.30 0.02 -2.63
C PRO A 75 -0.84 0.05 -2.16
N THR A 76 0.04 -0.61 -2.90
CA THR A 76 1.47 -0.74 -2.60
C THR A 76 2.27 0.41 -3.20
N LEU A 77 3.42 0.71 -2.61
CA LEU A 77 4.36 1.70 -3.10
C LEU A 77 5.53 1.03 -3.85
N ASP A 78 5.83 1.56 -5.02
CA ASP A 78 7.08 1.37 -5.75
C ASP A 78 7.56 2.72 -6.31
N ASP A 79 8.71 2.73 -6.97
CA ASP A 79 9.30 3.96 -7.51
C ASP A 79 8.38 4.68 -8.51
N MET A 80 7.61 3.94 -9.31
CA MET A 80 6.71 4.53 -10.31
C MET A 80 5.43 5.08 -9.67
N VAL A 81 4.92 4.44 -8.63
CA VAL A 81 3.81 4.94 -7.81
C VAL A 81 4.22 6.23 -7.11
N LEU A 82 5.39 6.25 -6.46
CA LEU A 82 5.91 7.43 -5.78
C LEU A 82 6.13 8.59 -6.77
N ALA A 83 6.74 8.33 -7.92
CA ALA A 83 6.93 9.33 -8.97
C ALA A 83 5.59 9.89 -9.49
N SER A 84 4.56 9.04 -9.61
CA SER A 84 3.23 9.46 -10.04
C SER A 84 2.54 10.35 -8.99
N ILE A 85 2.66 10.02 -7.71
CA ILE A 85 2.13 10.83 -6.61
C ILE A 85 2.84 12.19 -6.56
N GLU A 86 4.18 12.20 -6.66
CA GLU A 86 4.98 13.42 -6.72
C GLU A 86 4.56 14.30 -7.89
N PHE A 87 4.40 13.73 -9.09
CA PHE A 87 3.91 14.45 -10.25
C PHE A 87 2.56 15.13 -9.98
N GLY A 88 1.61 14.41 -9.38
CA GLY A 88 0.32 14.97 -8.99
C GLY A 88 0.45 16.17 -8.05
N VAL A 89 1.25 16.04 -6.99
CA VAL A 89 1.37 17.10 -5.97
C VAL A 89 2.21 18.29 -6.45
N VAL A 90 3.37 18.00 -7.04
CA VAL A 90 4.40 19.00 -7.38
C VAL A 90 4.12 19.60 -8.75
N ASN A 91 3.89 18.79 -9.79
CA ASN A 91 3.71 19.28 -11.15
C ASN A 91 2.28 19.78 -11.41
N LEU A 92 1.25 19.05 -10.95
CA LEU A 92 -0.15 19.44 -11.15
C LEU A 92 -0.69 20.35 -10.04
N GLY A 93 0.08 20.54 -8.96
CA GLY A 93 -0.30 21.43 -7.86
C GLY A 93 -1.42 20.88 -6.98
N ILE A 94 -1.66 19.57 -6.98
CA ILE A 94 -2.68 18.93 -6.13
C ILE A 94 -2.32 19.11 -4.66
N ARG A 95 -3.33 19.33 -3.80
CA ARG A 95 -3.16 19.58 -2.35
C ARG A 95 -3.87 18.55 -1.47
N HIS A 96 -4.38 17.49 -2.08
CA HIS A 96 -5.03 16.37 -1.40
C HIS A 96 -4.52 15.04 -1.95
N VAL A 97 -4.09 14.17 -1.05
CA VAL A 97 -3.76 12.77 -1.33
C VAL A 97 -4.63 11.90 -0.43
N VAL A 98 -5.33 10.93 -1.02
CA VAL A 98 -6.11 9.93 -0.27
C VAL A 98 -5.58 8.56 -0.63
N VAL A 99 -5.13 7.82 0.36
CA VAL A 99 -4.81 6.40 0.23
C VAL A 99 -6.02 5.59 0.61
N MET A 100 -6.61 4.87 -0.34
CA MET A 100 -7.86 4.14 -0.16
C MET A 100 -7.66 2.64 -0.35
N SER A 101 -7.64 1.91 0.77
CA SER A 101 -7.79 0.45 0.81
C SER A 101 -9.27 0.06 0.70
N HIS A 102 -9.56 -1.24 0.65
CA HIS A 102 -10.94 -1.74 0.68
C HIS A 102 -11.06 -3.08 1.41
N THR A 103 -12.27 -3.40 1.86
CA THR A 103 -12.58 -4.72 2.45
C THR A 103 -12.46 -5.84 1.40
N ASN A 104 -12.17 -7.07 1.83
CA ASN A 104 -11.95 -8.25 0.96
C ASN A 104 -10.92 -8.01 -0.16
N CYS A 105 -9.76 -7.44 0.20
CA CYS A 105 -8.66 -7.19 -0.72
C CYS A 105 -7.87 -8.47 -1.05
N GLY A 106 -7.70 -8.77 -2.34
CA GLY A 106 -6.96 -9.96 -2.80
C GLY A 106 -5.47 -9.94 -2.45
N ALA A 107 -4.83 -8.76 -2.42
CA ALA A 107 -3.43 -8.64 -2.03
C ALA A 107 -3.21 -8.93 -0.53
N VAL A 108 -4.15 -8.47 0.32
CA VAL A 108 -4.15 -8.78 1.75
C VAL A 108 -4.41 -10.27 1.97
N ALA A 109 -5.36 -10.86 1.24
CA ALA A 109 -5.60 -12.31 1.31
C ALA A 109 -4.36 -13.13 0.92
N ALA A 110 -3.71 -12.78 -0.20
CA ALA A 110 -2.47 -13.44 -0.63
C ALA A 110 -1.34 -13.30 0.41
N ALA A 111 -1.23 -12.15 1.07
CA ALA A 111 -0.27 -11.94 2.14
C ALA A 111 -0.58 -12.76 3.40
N MET A 112 -1.86 -12.92 3.76
CA MET A 112 -2.28 -13.82 4.83
C MET A 112 -1.94 -15.27 4.49
N ASP A 113 -2.26 -15.72 3.28
CA ASP A 113 -2.00 -17.09 2.83
C ASP A 113 -0.51 -17.41 2.86
N ALA A 114 0.35 -16.48 2.41
CA ALA A 114 1.80 -16.63 2.46
C ALA A 114 2.33 -16.75 3.92
N LEU A 115 1.83 -15.91 4.82
CA LEU A 115 2.20 -15.98 6.24
C LEU A 115 1.73 -17.29 6.90
N ASP A 116 0.55 -17.79 6.52
CA ASP A 116 -0.01 -19.02 7.06
C ASP A 116 0.68 -20.28 6.52
N SER A 117 1.22 -20.23 5.29
CA SER A 117 2.00 -21.31 4.68
C SER A 117 3.46 -21.35 5.13
N GLY A 118 3.94 -20.31 5.82
CA GLY A 118 5.35 -20.15 6.19
C GLY A 118 6.24 -19.64 5.05
N GLU A 119 5.63 -19.10 3.99
CA GLU A 119 6.33 -18.33 2.95
C GLU A 119 6.63 -16.93 3.50
N ILE A 120 7.89 -16.70 3.88
CA ILE A 120 8.36 -15.37 4.28
C ILE A 120 8.66 -14.64 2.99
N VAL A 121 8.06 -13.47 2.75
CA VAL A 121 8.41 -12.66 1.58
C VAL A 121 9.00 -11.33 2.05
N ALA A 122 10.27 -11.07 1.74
CA ALA A 122 10.98 -9.87 2.16
C ALA A 122 11.24 -8.91 0.99
N GLU A 123 11.20 -7.62 1.28
CA GLU A 123 11.53 -6.59 0.30
C GLU A 123 13.02 -6.62 -0.06
N LYS A 124 13.38 -6.10 -1.24
CA LYS A 124 14.72 -6.17 -1.83
C LYS A 124 15.83 -5.54 -0.96
N ASP A 125 15.45 -4.70 0.02
CA ASP A 125 16.34 -4.09 1.02
C ASP A 125 16.00 -4.57 2.44
N ILE A 126 16.45 -5.77 2.79
CA ILE A 126 16.18 -6.43 4.09
C ILE A 126 16.90 -5.74 5.27
N SER A 127 17.73 -4.72 5.04
CA SER A 127 18.55 -4.11 6.08
C SER A 127 17.75 -3.31 7.11
N SER A 128 16.68 -2.62 6.70
CA SER A 128 15.94 -1.70 7.59
C SER A 128 14.69 -2.34 8.19
N ALA A 129 14.09 -3.32 7.51
CA ALA A 129 12.90 -4.03 7.98
C ALA A 129 13.20 -5.04 9.11
N LEU A 130 14.47 -5.46 9.27
CA LEU A 130 14.92 -6.37 10.33
C LEU A 130 15.45 -5.64 11.57
N GLU A 131 15.60 -4.30 11.54
CA GLU A 131 15.95 -3.53 12.73
C GLU A 131 14.78 -3.52 13.72
N GLY A 132 14.78 -4.47 14.66
CA GLY A 132 13.83 -4.54 15.78
C GLY A 132 12.85 -5.71 15.76
N LEU A 133 12.95 -6.65 14.83
CA LEU A 133 12.19 -7.90 14.85
C LEU A 133 13.01 -9.02 15.51
N ASP A 134 12.44 -9.66 16.53
CA ASP A 134 13.05 -10.79 17.22
C ASP A 134 13.15 -11.98 16.24
N ALA A 135 14.37 -12.50 16.03
CA ALA A 135 14.64 -13.53 15.03
C ALA A 135 13.85 -14.83 15.30
N ASP A 136 13.53 -15.12 16.56
CA ASP A 136 12.74 -16.28 17.00
C ASP A 136 11.27 -16.22 16.54
N ALA A 137 10.72 -15.04 16.28
CA ALA A 137 9.35 -14.90 15.77
C ALA A 137 9.26 -15.16 14.26
N THR A 138 10.40 -15.17 13.56
CA THR A 138 10.46 -15.09 12.09
C THR A 138 10.74 -16.45 11.46
N ILE A 139 11.29 -17.42 12.20
CA ILE A 139 11.69 -18.72 11.65
C ILE A 139 10.84 -19.82 12.29
N GLY A 140 9.65 -20.05 11.73
CA GLY A 140 9.04 -21.36 11.86
C GLY A 140 10.00 -22.40 11.27
N ALA A 141 10.28 -23.47 12.01
CA ALA A 141 11.20 -24.53 11.58
C ALA A 141 10.82 -25.04 10.17
N GLY A 142 11.58 -24.60 9.15
CA GLY A 142 11.34 -24.91 7.73
C GLY A 142 10.88 -23.76 6.81
N GLY A 143 10.84 -22.51 7.28
CA GLY A 143 10.39 -21.35 6.48
C GLY A 143 11.34 -20.97 5.34
N MET A 144 10.76 -20.61 4.19
CA MET A 144 11.45 -20.09 3.00
C MET A 144 11.34 -18.57 2.96
N ILE A 145 12.45 -17.85 2.85
CA ILE A 145 12.51 -16.38 2.73
C ILE A 145 12.60 -16.01 1.25
N VAL A 146 11.51 -15.62 0.61
CA VAL A 146 11.43 -15.10 -0.75
C VAL A 146 11.71 -13.60 -0.72
N THR A 147 12.93 -13.18 -1.03
CA THR A 147 13.14 -11.77 -1.43
C THR A 147 12.85 -11.64 -2.91
N GLY A 148 12.36 -10.48 -3.36
CA GLY A 148 11.76 -10.32 -4.70
C GLY A 148 12.48 -11.00 -5.90
N SER A 149 13.81 -11.19 -5.84
CA SER A 149 14.61 -11.93 -6.83
C SER A 149 15.49 -13.06 -6.27
N SER A 150 15.35 -13.45 -5.00
CA SER A 150 16.15 -14.51 -4.39
C SER A 150 15.31 -15.34 -3.42
N VAL A 151 15.36 -16.66 -3.58
CA VAL A 151 14.87 -17.60 -2.57
C VAL A 151 16.00 -17.81 -1.56
N ILE A 152 15.84 -17.26 -0.37
CA ILE A 152 16.69 -17.54 0.79
C ILE A 152 16.09 -18.76 1.49
N THR A 153 16.73 -19.91 1.31
CA THR A 153 16.45 -21.09 2.12
C THR A 153 17.23 -20.99 3.43
N ALA A 154 16.54 -20.96 4.56
CA ALA A 154 17.20 -21.14 5.86
C ALA A 154 17.55 -22.62 6.03
N GLU A 155 18.79 -23.00 5.75
CA GLU A 155 19.28 -24.32 6.14
C GLU A 155 19.67 -24.29 7.63
N THR A 156 18.93 -25.03 8.45
CA THR A 156 19.36 -25.35 9.82
C THR A 156 20.49 -26.36 9.74
N PHE A 157 21.71 -25.97 10.13
CA PHE A 157 22.78 -26.94 10.33
C PHE A 157 22.47 -27.76 11.59
N GLY A 158 22.41 -29.09 11.43
CA GLY A 158 22.30 -29.98 12.57
C GLY A 158 23.56 -29.90 13.45
N ASP A 159 23.38 -30.14 14.75
CA ASP A 159 24.47 -30.20 15.74
C ASP A 159 25.65 -31.04 15.22
N GLY A 160 26.74 -30.40 14.82
CA GLY A 160 27.98 -31.11 14.49
C GLY A 160 28.85 -30.56 13.36
N GLU A 161 28.41 -29.59 12.56
CA GLU A 161 29.28 -28.97 11.55
C GLU A 161 30.13 -27.83 12.15
N ALA A 162 31.43 -27.86 11.88
CA ALA A 162 32.40 -26.94 12.47
C ALA A 162 32.18 -25.50 11.96
N SER A 163 31.99 -24.56 12.89
CA SER A 163 31.94 -23.13 12.59
C SER A 163 33.24 -22.65 11.91
N PRO A 164 33.19 -21.70 10.96
CA PRO A 164 34.39 -21.11 10.38
C PRO A 164 35.27 -20.44 11.45
N PRO A 165 36.60 -20.39 11.27
CA PRO A 165 37.48 -19.79 12.26
C PRO A 165 37.25 -18.27 12.35
N GLY A 166 36.81 -17.77 13.50
CA GLY A 166 36.72 -16.33 13.78
C GLY A 166 35.44 -15.84 14.49
N LEU A 167 34.43 -16.69 14.69
CA LEU A 167 33.17 -16.28 15.33
C LEU A 167 33.06 -16.87 16.74
N LEU A 168 33.06 -16.01 17.76
CA LEU A 168 32.86 -16.38 19.15
C LEU A 168 31.35 -16.43 19.48
N ALA A 169 30.94 -17.58 20.01
CA ALA A 169 29.75 -17.85 20.81
C ALA A 169 28.36 -17.71 20.16
N LYS A 170 27.73 -18.88 19.96
CA LYS A 170 26.29 -19.20 20.12
C LYS A 170 25.31 -18.05 19.84
N THR A 171 25.18 -17.70 18.58
CA THR A 171 23.94 -17.17 18.01
C THR A 171 23.81 -17.88 16.68
N GLU A 172 22.70 -18.58 16.42
CA GLU A 172 22.46 -19.21 15.12
C GLU A 172 22.39 -18.09 14.08
N PHE A 173 23.45 -17.90 13.30
CA PHE A 173 23.43 -16.99 12.16
C PHE A 173 22.94 -17.75 10.95
N THR A 174 21.76 -17.40 10.45
CA THR A 174 21.31 -17.81 9.12
C THR A 174 22.17 -17.08 8.09
N ARG A 175 23.04 -17.81 7.39
CA ARG A 175 23.77 -17.26 6.24
C ARG A 175 22.78 -17.06 5.10
N VAL A 176 22.44 -15.81 4.83
CA VAL A 176 21.65 -15.42 3.66
C VAL A 176 22.52 -15.52 2.41
N VAL A 177 22.28 -16.52 1.56
CA VAL A 177 22.86 -16.60 0.21
C VAL A 177 21.76 -16.16 -0.76
N ALA A 178 21.85 -14.92 -1.24
CA ALA A 178 20.97 -14.42 -2.29
C ALA A 178 21.54 -14.85 -3.65
N GLU A 179 21.03 -15.93 -4.22
CA GLU A 179 21.21 -16.20 -5.66
C GLU A 179 20.14 -15.44 -6.44
N THR A 180 20.56 -14.63 -7.42
CA THR A 180 19.67 -13.89 -8.31
C THR A 180 19.26 -14.78 -9.47
N THR A 181 18.02 -15.26 -9.47
CA THR A 181 17.37 -15.82 -10.66
C THR A 181 16.30 -14.83 -11.13
N GLU A 182 16.18 -14.62 -12.44
CA GLU A 182 15.06 -13.85 -13.01
C GLU A 182 13.76 -14.55 -12.60
N SER A 183 12.92 -13.85 -11.83
CA SER A 183 11.64 -14.41 -11.39
C SER A 183 10.69 -14.54 -12.59
N GLU A 184 10.10 -15.72 -12.78
CA GLU A 184 9.03 -15.95 -13.76
C GLU A 184 7.72 -15.22 -13.38
N SER A 185 7.63 -14.63 -12.17
CA SER A 185 6.42 -13.99 -11.65
C SER A 185 6.68 -12.74 -10.80
N TYR A 186 5.88 -11.70 -11.00
CA TYR A 186 5.89 -10.47 -10.19
C TYR A 186 4.90 -10.50 -9.01
N LEU A 187 4.13 -11.59 -8.83
CA LEU A 187 3.18 -11.69 -7.70
C LEU A 187 3.84 -11.66 -6.31
N PRO A 188 5.01 -12.29 -6.08
CA PRO A 188 5.69 -12.22 -4.79
C PRO A 188 6.00 -10.78 -4.36
N GLU A 189 6.22 -9.86 -5.30
CA GLU A 189 6.49 -8.45 -4.97
C GLU A 189 5.33 -7.73 -4.30
N ILE A 190 4.08 -8.13 -4.58
CA ILE A 190 2.89 -7.60 -3.91
C ILE A 190 2.85 -8.13 -2.48
N VAL A 191 3.08 -9.44 -2.32
CA VAL A 191 3.09 -10.11 -1.02
C VAL A 191 4.19 -9.52 -0.12
N ALA A 192 5.40 -9.30 -0.66
CA ALA A 192 6.53 -8.71 0.05
C ALA A 192 6.20 -7.36 0.71
N ARG A 193 5.37 -6.55 0.05
CA ARG A 193 5.01 -5.21 0.50
C ARG A 193 3.83 -5.21 1.49
N VAL A 194 2.95 -6.20 1.43
CA VAL A 194 1.74 -6.28 2.27
C VAL A 194 1.92 -7.19 3.50
N ALA A 195 2.69 -8.27 3.38
CA ALA A 195 2.87 -9.25 4.45
C ALA A 195 3.46 -8.67 5.75
N PRO A 196 4.46 -7.76 5.74
CA PRO A 196 4.95 -7.14 6.98
C PRO A 196 3.85 -6.43 7.77
N ILE A 197 2.92 -5.78 7.07
CA ILE A 197 1.80 -5.04 7.65
C ILE A 197 0.79 -5.99 8.28
N VAL A 198 0.48 -7.10 7.59
CA VAL A 198 -0.39 -8.17 8.13
C VAL A 198 0.25 -8.81 9.37
N ALA A 199 1.56 -9.08 9.32
CA ALA A 199 2.29 -9.68 10.44
C ALA A 199 2.33 -8.76 11.67
N GLU A 200 2.55 -7.46 11.49
CA GLU A 200 2.45 -6.46 12.56
C GLU A 200 1.04 -6.43 13.17
N ALA A 201 0.00 -6.32 12.34
CA ALA A 201 -1.38 -6.29 12.81
C ALA A 201 -1.78 -7.57 13.58
N ARG A 202 -1.30 -8.74 13.14
CA ARG A 202 -1.48 -10.02 13.86
C ARG A 202 -0.79 -10.00 15.23
N ARG A 203 0.41 -9.42 15.34
CA ARG A 203 1.11 -9.25 16.63
C ARG A 203 0.35 -8.33 17.58
N ASP A 204 -0.34 -7.33 17.05
CA ASP A 204 -1.24 -6.46 17.81
C ASP A 204 -2.58 -7.14 18.18
N GLY A 205 -2.77 -8.41 17.79
CA GLY A 205 -3.94 -9.22 18.12
C GLY A 205 -5.13 -9.03 17.19
N LEU A 206 -4.98 -8.30 16.08
CA LEU A 206 -6.01 -8.11 15.07
C LEU A 206 -6.22 -9.41 14.28
N LYS A 207 -7.46 -9.65 13.87
CA LYS A 207 -7.88 -10.90 13.21
C LYS A 207 -8.73 -10.69 11.96
N ASP A 208 -9.42 -9.56 11.85
CA ASP A 208 -10.27 -9.27 10.70
C ASP A 208 -9.41 -8.83 9.50
N PRO A 209 -9.57 -9.44 8.31
CA PRO A 209 -8.84 -9.02 7.10
C PRO A 209 -9.02 -7.54 6.74
N SER A 210 -10.14 -6.93 7.15
CA SER A 210 -10.40 -5.51 6.97
C SER A 210 -9.47 -4.66 7.81
N ASP A 211 -9.07 -5.13 9.00
CA ASP A 211 -8.12 -4.41 9.85
C ASP A 211 -6.72 -4.39 9.22
N TYR A 212 -6.31 -5.45 8.53
CA TYR A 212 -5.07 -5.46 7.76
C TYR A 212 -5.14 -4.48 6.59
N SER A 213 -6.30 -4.37 5.95
CA SER A 213 -6.53 -3.40 4.87
C SER A 213 -6.49 -1.96 5.39
N ARG A 214 -7.01 -1.70 6.60
CA ARG A 214 -6.87 -0.41 7.31
C ARG A 214 -5.41 -0.09 7.59
N ARG A 215 -4.69 -1.05 8.18
CA ARG A 215 -3.27 -0.91 8.53
C ARG A 215 -2.42 -0.62 7.29
N ASN A 216 -2.74 -1.24 6.16
CA ASN A 216 -2.08 -0.98 4.89
C ASN A 216 -2.25 0.48 4.43
N ALA A 217 -3.48 1.01 4.47
CA ALA A 217 -3.71 2.41 4.09
C ALA A 217 -2.98 3.39 5.04
N GLN A 218 -3.01 3.12 6.35
CA GLN A 218 -2.32 3.93 7.35
C GLN A 218 -0.79 3.92 7.15
N PHE A 219 -0.22 2.74 6.92
CA PHE A 219 1.22 2.57 6.67
C PHE A 219 1.67 3.35 5.44
N VAL A 220 0.94 3.26 4.34
CA VAL A 220 1.25 3.99 3.11
C VAL A 220 1.16 5.50 3.33
N VAL A 221 0.15 5.99 4.06
CA VAL A 221 0.09 7.42 4.43
C VAL A 221 1.29 7.85 5.25
N HIS A 222 1.72 7.04 6.22
CA HIS A 222 2.92 7.32 7.01
C HIS A 222 4.15 7.47 6.10
N LYS A 223 4.34 6.54 5.15
CA LYS A 223 5.44 6.62 4.16
C LYS A 223 5.36 7.86 3.26
N LEU A 224 4.17 8.25 2.82
CA LEU A 224 3.99 9.47 2.02
C LEU A 224 4.27 10.75 2.84
N ARG A 225 4.02 10.75 4.15
CA ARG A 225 4.37 11.85 5.06
C ARG A 225 5.87 11.95 5.32
N GLU A 226 6.62 10.87 5.13
CA GLU A 226 8.09 10.82 5.22
C GLU A 226 8.79 11.13 3.88
N MET A 227 8.07 11.04 2.76
CA MET A 227 8.60 11.26 1.41
C MET A 227 9.15 12.70 1.26
N PRO A 228 10.46 12.90 0.99
CA PRO A 228 11.08 14.22 0.99
C PRO A 228 10.37 15.28 0.15
N ALA A 229 9.81 14.90 -1.00
CA ALA A 229 9.07 15.79 -1.88
C ALA A 229 7.73 16.29 -1.27
N LEU A 230 7.15 15.55 -0.32
CA LEU A 230 5.83 15.82 0.27
C LEU A 230 5.91 16.28 1.73
N THR A 231 6.90 15.81 2.50
CA THR A 231 7.00 16.04 3.96
C THR A 231 6.88 17.51 4.34
N GLY A 232 7.59 18.40 3.64
CA GLY A 232 7.54 19.83 3.91
C GLY A 232 6.17 20.46 3.64
N LEU A 233 5.47 20.01 2.59
CA LEU A 233 4.13 20.49 2.26
C LEU A 233 3.10 20.01 3.29
N TRP A 234 3.22 18.77 3.74
CA TRP A 234 2.35 18.19 4.76
C TRP A 234 2.54 18.88 6.12
N GLN A 235 3.79 19.03 6.59
CA GLN A 235 4.10 19.70 7.86
C GLN A 235 3.65 21.17 7.89
N ALA A 236 3.66 21.84 6.73
CA ALA A 236 3.18 23.21 6.59
C ALA A 236 1.65 23.34 6.54
N GLY A 237 0.90 22.24 6.52
CA GLY A 237 -0.57 22.25 6.33
C GLY A 237 -0.99 22.72 4.93
N VAL A 238 -0.11 22.53 3.95
CA VAL A 238 -0.39 22.85 2.53
C VAL A 238 -0.91 21.62 1.79
N LEU A 239 -0.52 20.42 2.22
CA LEU A 239 -0.90 19.14 1.64
C LEU A 239 -1.61 18.29 2.70
N ALA A 240 -2.86 17.91 2.44
CA ALA A 240 -3.56 16.92 3.24
C ALA A 240 -3.30 15.51 2.70
N ILE A 241 -2.83 14.59 3.55
CA ILE A 241 -2.65 13.17 3.23
C ILE A 241 -3.52 12.33 4.19
N ARG A 242 -4.53 11.65 3.63
CA ARG A 242 -5.56 10.90 4.39
C ARG A 242 -5.53 9.42 4.06
N ALA A 243 -5.84 8.59 5.05
CA ALA A 243 -6.11 7.17 4.84
C ALA A 243 -7.62 6.93 4.85
N ALA A 244 -8.08 6.00 4.02
CA ALA A 244 -9.48 5.63 3.92
C ALA A 244 -9.66 4.13 3.67
N LEU A 245 -10.80 3.60 4.09
CA LEU A 245 -11.24 2.25 3.79
C LEU A 245 -12.59 2.29 3.05
N TYR A 246 -12.63 1.71 1.86
CA TYR A 246 -13.87 1.49 1.14
C TYR A 246 -14.50 0.15 1.52
N HIS A 247 -15.78 0.18 1.89
CA HIS A 247 -16.56 -0.98 2.30
C HIS A 247 -17.35 -1.52 1.11
N LEU A 248 -16.96 -2.68 0.57
CA LEU A 248 -17.58 -3.26 -0.63
C LEU A 248 -19.07 -3.59 -0.48
N ASP A 249 -19.53 -3.87 0.73
CA ASP A 249 -20.89 -4.28 1.04
C ASP A 249 -21.88 -3.10 1.08
N SER A 250 -21.44 -1.98 1.67
CA SER A 250 -22.25 -0.78 1.85
C SER A 250 -22.03 0.27 0.77
N GLY A 251 -20.90 0.21 0.06
CA GLY A 251 -20.48 1.25 -0.88
C GLY A 251 -19.97 2.52 -0.19
N LEU A 252 -19.75 2.51 1.13
CA LEU A 252 -19.30 3.67 1.88
C LEU A 252 -17.79 3.71 2.07
N VAL A 253 -17.23 4.92 2.12
CA VAL A 253 -15.83 5.20 2.45
C VAL A 253 -15.75 5.70 3.89
N GLU A 254 -14.92 5.02 4.70
CA GLU A 254 -14.56 5.38 6.06
C GLU A 254 -13.23 6.14 6.05
N GLU A 255 -13.15 7.29 6.72
CA GLU A 255 -11.86 7.94 7.01
C GLU A 255 -11.16 7.23 8.15
N LEU A 256 -9.85 7.00 8.01
CA LEU A 256 -9.04 6.35 9.03
C LEU A 256 -8.14 7.37 9.74
N GLU A 257 -7.99 7.22 11.05
CA GLU A 257 -7.01 7.99 11.82
C GLU A 257 -5.58 7.52 11.50
N VAL A 258 -4.64 8.47 11.38
CA VAL A 258 -3.24 8.21 10.99
C VAL A 258 -2.27 9.11 11.72
#